data_AF-A0A7S2N3G2-F1
#
_entry.id   AF-A0A7S2N3G2-F1
#
_cell.length_a   1.000
_cell.length_b   1.000
_cell.length_c   1.000
_cell.angle_alpha   90.00
_cell.angle_beta   90.00
_cell.angle_gamma   90.00
#
_symmetry.space_group_name_H-M   'P 1'
#
loop_
_entity.id
_entity.type
_entity.pdbx_description
1 polymer ?
#
loop_
_entity_poly.entity_id
_entity_poly.type
_entity_poly.pdbx_seq_one_letter_code
_entity_poly.pdbx_strand_id
1 'polypeptide(L)'
;ELSQALVRLGDRDAMRDRHSIPKLANRILAAHLPVLGTAKVLHALAGAFNRHDVMRPHKLAILYVFHEMLLASADKSDFVADGARHFLELIGQSIAQLPVDKLGPFMKLLKMWSHVYTERYLKHLKSAW
;
A
#
# COMPACT_ATOMS: atom_id res chain seq x y z
N GLU A 1 3.16 -3.38 -16.84
CA GLU A 1 1.76 -3.79 -16.59
C GLU A 1 1.29 -3.52 -15.16
N LEU A 2 1.95 -4.03 -14.11
CA LEU A 2 1.54 -3.85 -12.70
C LEU A 2 1.35 -2.37 -12.28
N SER A 3 2.30 -1.49 -12.62
CA SER A 3 2.18 -0.05 -12.31
C SER A 3 0.97 0.61 -12.98
N GLN A 4 0.64 0.23 -14.22
CA GLN A 4 -0.54 0.76 -14.91
C GLN A 4 -1.85 0.26 -14.29
N ALA A 5 -1.91 -1.01 -13.86
CA ALA A 5 -3.07 -1.55 -13.16
C ALA A 5 -3.32 -0.84 -11.82
N LEU A 6 -2.25 -0.52 -11.09
CA LEU A 6 -2.32 0.21 -9.82
C LEU A 6 -2.79 1.65 -9.99
N VAL A 7 -2.33 2.35 -11.04
CA VAL A 7 -2.77 3.73 -11.30
C VAL A 7 -4.24 3.78 -11.72
N ARG A 8 -4.76 2.80 -12.46
CA ARG A 8 -6.18 2.74 -12.84
C ARG A 8 -7.13 2.49 -11.66
N LEU A 9 -6.65 2.00 -10.51
CA LEU A 9 -7.52 1.73 -9.36
C LEU A 9 -8.04 2.98 -8.64
N GLY A 10 -7.36 4.12 -8.75
CA GLY A 10 -7.86 5.35 -8.14
C GLY A 10 -8.82 6.15 -9.02
N ASP A 11 -9.14 5.62 -10.22
CA ASP A 11 -10.25 6.13 -11.02
C ASP A 11 -11.56 5.97 -10.23
N ARG A 12 -12.47 6.94 -10.38
CA ARG A 12 -13.70 7.02 -9.57
C ARG A 12 -14.54 5.74 -9.58
N ASP A 13 -14.51 5.00 -10.68
CA ASP A 13 -15.30 3.78 -10.86
C ASP A 13 -14.69 2.59 -10.12
N ALA A 14 -13.36 2.47 -10.11
CA ALA A 14 -12.66 1.39 -9.41
C ALA A 14 -12.72 1.53 -7.88
N MET A 15 -12.77 2.77 -7.36
CA MET A 15 -12.94 3.03 -5.92
C MET A 15 -14.37 2.79 -5.41
N ARG A 16 -15.37 2.72 -6.31
CA ARG A 16 -16.77 2.39 -5.95
C ARG A 16 -17.02 0.89 -5.93
N ASP A 17 -16.27 0.13 -6.71
CA ASP A 17 -16.35 -1.33 -6.70
C ASP A 17 -15.54 -1.91 -5.53
N ARG A 18 -16.28 -2.42 -4.52
CA ARG A 18 -15.70 -3.05 -3.33
C ARG A 18 -14.87 -4.30 -3.66
N HIS A 19 -15.02 -4.88 -4.85
CA HIS A 19 -14.28 -6.08 -5.25
C HIS A 19 -13.00 -5.76 -6.03
N SER A 20 -12.84 -4.54 -6.55
CA SER A 20 -11.71 -4.19 -7.41
C SER A 20 -10.36 -4.27 -6.68
N ILE A 21 -10.29 -3.75 -5.44
CA ILE A 21 -9.07 -3.77 -4.63
C ILE A 21 -8.69 -5.21 -4.21
N PRO A 22 -9.57 -6.01 -3.58
CA PRO A 22 -9.25 -7.39 -3.22
C PRO A 22 -8.89 -8.26 -4.44
N LYS A 23 -9.59 -8.10 -5.57
CA LYS A 23 -9.26 -8.84 -6.80
C LYS A 23 -7.87 -8.50 -7.31
N LEU A 24 -7.48 -7.22 -7.30
CA LEU A 24 -6.13 -6.85 -7.72
C LEU A 24 -5.08 -7.40 -6.76
N ALA A 25 -5.29 -7.26 -5.44
CA ALA A 25 -4.36 -7.80 -4.44
C ALA A 25 -4.13 -9.31 -4.64
N ASN A 26 -5.20 -10.09 -4.80
CA ASN A 26 -5.11 -11.53 -5.06
C ASN A 26 -4.40 -11.84 -6.38
N ARG A 27 -4.67 -11.07 -7.44
CA ARG A 27 -3.97 -11.23 -8.73
C ARG A 27 -2.47 -10.95 -8.58
N ILE A 28 -2.08 -9.95 -7.79
CA ILE A 28 -0.67 -9.64 -7.52
C ILE A 28 -0.01 -10.79 -6.77
N LEU A 29 -0.64 -11.27 -5.70
CA LEU A 29 -0.12 -12.39 -4.91
C LEU A 29 0.00 -13.68 -5.74
N ALA A 30 -0.97 -13.98 -6.60
CA ALA A 30 -0.98 -15.21 -7.38
C ALA A 30 -0.08 -15.18 -8.63
N ALA A 31 -0.03 -14.04 -9.34
CA ALA A 31 0.61 -13.97 -10.66
C ALA A 31 1.95 -13.20 -10.67
N HIS A 32 2.15 -12.24 -9.76
CA HIS A 32 3.33 -11.37 -9.79
C HIS A 32 4.32 -11.72 -8.67
N LEU A 33 3.85 -12.00 -7.46
CA LEU A 33 4.72 -12.30 -6.32
C LEU A 33 5.63 -13.53 -6.56
N PRO A 34 5.15 -14.69 -7.07
CA PRO A 34 5.99 -15.87 -7.27
C PRO A 34 7.07 -15.68 -8.36
N VAL A 35 6.82 -14.79 -9.32
CA VAL A 35 7.70 -14.57 -10.47
C VAL A 35 8.73 -13.48 -10.18
N LEU A 36 8.32 -12.39 -9.53
CA LEU A 36 9.14 -11.20 -9.32
C LEU A 36 9.80 -11.16 -7.93
N GLY A 37 9.22 -11.86 -6.95
CA GLY A 37 9.59 -11.77 -5.55
C GLY A 37 8.98 -10.56 -4.84
N THR A 38 8.84 -10.69 -3.52
CA THR A 38 8.17 -9.72 -2.62
C THR A 38 8.74 -8.31 -2.76
N ALA A 39 10.06 -8.14 -2.63
CA ALA A 39 10.72 -6.84 -2.68
C ALA A 39 10.44 -6.07 -3.99
N LYS A 40 10.49 -6.74 -5.15
CA LYS A 40 10.22 -6.08 -6.45
C LYS A 40 8.76 -5.65 -6.59
N VAL A 41 7.82 -6.46 -6.10
CA VAL A 41 6.39 -6.12 -6.10
C VAL A 41 6.12 -4.92 -5.20
N LEU A 42 6.69 -4.90 -3.99
CA LEU A 42 6.53 -3.79 -3.05
C LEU A 42 7.17 -2.50 -3.55
N HIS A 43 8.37 -2.57 -4.16
CA HIS A 43 8.96 -1.41 -4.84
C HIS A 43 8.09 -0.91 -6.00
N ALA A 44 7.43 -1.79 -6.75
CA ALA A 44 6.52 -1.37 -7.81
C ALA A 44 5.29 -0.64 -7.25
N LEU A 45 4.76 -1.08 -6.10
CA LEU A 45 3.70 -0.37 -5.37
C LEU A 45 4.19 1.01 -4.89
N ALA A 46 5.38 1.09 -4.28
CA ALA A 46 5.98 2.35 -3.82
C ALA A 46 6.20 3.32 -4.98
N GLY A 47 6.75 2.82 -6.10
CA GLY A 47 6.97 3.60 -7.30
C GLY A 47 5.67 4.15 -7.89
N ALA A 48 4.61 3.32 -7.96
CA ALA A 48 3.29 3.78 -8.38
C ALA A 48 2.72 4.83 -7.41
N PHE A 49 2.89 4.65 -6.10
CA PHE A 49 2.43 5.58 -5.08
C PHE A 49 3.12 6.95 -5.18
N ASN A 50 4.43 6.96 -5.43
CA ASN A 50 5.26 8.18 -5.43
C ASN A 50 5.27 8.95 -6.76
N ARG A 51 4.56 8.48 -7.79
CA ARG A 51 4.40 9.21 -9.03
C ARG A 51 3.74 10.58 -8.81
N HIS A 52 4.18 11.58 -9.57
CA HIS A 52 3.70 12.97 -9.47
C HIS A 52 2.29 13.15 -10.05
N ASP A 53 1.91 12.33 -11.02
CA ASP A 53 0.59 12.35 -11.68
C ASP A 53 -0.48 11.56 -10.90
N VAL A 54 -0.09 10.90 -9.80
CA VAL A 54 -0.96 10.06 -8.98
C VAL A 54 -1.59 10.90 -7.87
N MET A 55 -2.88 11.21 -8.06
CA MET A 55 -3.68 11.92 -7.06
C MET A 55 -3.93 11.09 -5.78
N ARG A 56 -4.35 11.77 -4.70
CA ARG A 56 -4.68 11.17 -3.41
C ARG A 56 -5.57 9.91 -3.48
N PRO A 57 -6.68 9.85 -4.26
CA PRO A 57 -7.51 8.65 -4.32
C PRO A 57 -6.73 7.40 -4.80
N HIS A 58 -5.83 7.57 -5.77
CA HIS A 58 -4.95 6.51 -6.24
C HIS A 58 -3.95 6.08 -5.16
N LYS A 59 -3.32 7.04 -4.46
CA LYS A 59 -2.40 6.73 -3.34
C LYS A 59 -3.12 5.89 -2.27
N LEU A 60 -4.35 6.26 -1.93
CA LEU A 60 -5.15 5.51 -0.96
C LEU A 60 -5.54 4.12 -1.48
N ALA A 61 -5.91 4.00 -2.76
CA ALA A 61 -6.22 2.71 -3.39
C ALA A 61 -5.00 1.76 -3.36
N ILE A 62 -3.81 2.26 -3.68
CA ILE A 62 -2.55 1.50 -3.63
C ILE A 62 -2.27 1.02 -2.20
N LEU A 63 -2.50 1.88 -1.21
CA LEU A 63 -2.31 1.52 0.20
C LEU A 63 -3.33 0.47 0.67
N TYR A 64 -4.56 0.52 0.17
CA TYR A 64 -5.56 -0.54 0.40
C TYR A 64 -5.20 -1.86 -0.29
N VAL A 65 -4.64 -1.84 -1.50
CA VAL A 65 -4.11 -3.04 -2.15
C VAL A 65 -3.02 -3.67 -1.29
N PHE A 66 -2.09 -2.87 -0.76
CA PHE A 66 -1.08 -3.38 0.17
C PHE A 66 -1.71 -3.96 1.45
N HIS A 67 -2.74 -3.31 2.02
CA HIS A 67 -3.47 -3.83 3.17
C HIS A 67 -4.07 -5.22 2.88
N GLU A 68 -4.75 -5.39 1.75
CA GLU A 68 -5.32 -6.69 1.37
C GLU A 68 -4.23 -7.75 1.17
N MET A 69 -3.11 -7.38 0.52
CA MET A 69 -1.98 -8.30 0.35
C MET A 69 -1.38 -8.74 1.69
N LEU A 70 -1.27 -7.82 2.65
CA LEU A 70 -0.78 -8.09 4.00
C LEU A 70 -1.68 -9.07 4.76
N LEU A 71 -3.01 -8.95 4.60
CA LEU A 71 -3.97 -9.86 5.22
C LEU A 71 -3.97 -11.25 4.57
N ALA A 72 -3.79 -11.31 3.24
CA ALA A 72 -3.90 -12.53 2.44
C ALA A 72 -2.57 -13.30 2.28
N SER A 73 -1.42 -12.73 2.64
CA SER A 73 -0.13 -13.42 2.54
C SER A 73 -0.08 -14.68 3.43
N ALA A 74 0.34 -15.80 2.85
CA ALA A 74 0.55 -17.06 3.57
C ALA A 74 1.78 -16.99 4.49
N ASP A 75 2.84 -16.31 4.04
CA ASP A 75 4.04 -16.04 4.82
C ASP A 75 3.98 -14.61 5.38
N LYS A 76 3.34 -14.48 6.56
CA LYS A 76 3.06 -13.17 7.13
C LYS A 76 4.30 -12.50 7.68
N SER A 77 5.24 -13.23 8.30
CA SER A 77 6.41 -12.60 8.93
C SER A 77 7.32 -11.93 7.90
N ASP A 78 7.64 -12.63 6.82
CA ASP A 78 8.57 -12.14 5.81
C ASP A 78 7.94 -11.01 5.00
N PHE A 79 6.65 -11.17 4.63
CA PHE A 79 5.92 -10.12 3.93
C PHE A 79 5.75 -8.85 4.78
N VAL A 80 5.58 -8.99 6.10
CA VAL A 80 5.50 -7.84 7.03
C VAL A 80 6.82 -7.07 7.07
N ALA A 81 7.94 -7.77 7.21
CA ALA A 81 9.26 -7.18 7.24
C ALA A 81 9.61 -6.48 5.92
N ASP A 82 9.35 -7.16 4.80
CA ASP A 82 9.56 -6.58 3.47
C ASP A 82 8.60 -5.40 3.21
N GLY A 83 7.35 -5.51 3.65
CA GLY A 83 6.34 -4.44 3.54
C GLY A 83 6.77 -3.15 4.23
N ALA A 84 7.45 -3.26 5.38
CA ALA A 84 8.04 -2.11 6.06
C ALA A 84 9.10 -1.43 5.18
N ARG A 85 10.15 -2.19 4.83
CA ARG A 85 11.36 -1.68 4.17
C ARG A 85 11.15 -1.27 2.72
N HIS A 86 10.37 -2.04 1.97
CA HIS A 86 10.23 -1.89 0.52
C HIS A 86 8.97 -1.14 0.10
N PHE A 87 8.14 -0.70 1.04
CA PHE A 87 6.94 0.07 0.73
C PHE A 87 6.65 1.18 1.73
N LEU A 88 6.36 0.86 2.99
CA LEU A 88 5.85 1.83 3.96
C LEU A 88 6.84 2.97 4.25
N GLU A 89 8.13 2.65 4.36
CA GLU A 89 9.19 3.67 4.53
C GLU A 89 9.32 4.56 3.29
N LEU A 90 9.21 3.99 2.09
CA LEU A 90 9.40 4.70 0.82
C LEU A 90 8.27 5.66 0.47
N ILE A 91 7.06 5.44 0.98
CA ILE A 91 5.90 6.30 0.69
C ILE A 91 5.72 7.44 1.71
N GLY A 92 6.51 7.45 2.79
CA GLY A 92 6.33 8.38 3.91
C GLY A 92 6.37 9.84 3.49
N GLN A 93 7.38 10.23 2.70
CA GLN A 93 7.50 11.61 2.20
C GLN A 93 6.29 12.05 1.36
N SER A 94 5.75 11.16 0.52
CA SER A 94 4.55 11.45 -0.27
C SER A 94 3.30 11.66 0.60
N ILE A 95 3.23 11.01 1.77
CA ILE A 95 2.12 11.17 2.71
C ILE A 95 2.29 12.47 3.50
N ALA A 96 3.51 12.77 3.96
CA ALA A 96 3.83 13.99 4.70
C ALA A 96 3.56 15.29 3.92
N GLN A 97 3.57 15.22 2.59
CA GLN A 97 3.22 16.36 1.71
C GLN A 97 1.71 16.55 1.51
N LEU A 98 0.86 15.64 2.00
CA LEU A 98 -0.59 15.79 1.89
C LEU A 98 -1.10 16.83 2.90
N PRO A 99 -2.17 17.57 2.56
CA PRO A 99 -2.84 18.44 3.52
C PRO A 99 -3.32 17.67 4.76
N VAL A 100 -3.23 18.29 5.94
CA VAL A 100 -3.53 17.65 7.24
C VAL A 100 -4.95 17.05 7.28
N ASP A 101 -5.93 17.74 6.68
CA ASP A 101 -7.33 17.27 6.60
C ASP A 101 -7.51 16.02 5.72
N LYS A 102 -6.48 15.66 4.94
CA LYS A 102 -6.49 14.51 4.04
C LYS A 102 -5.81 13.26 4.59
N LEU A 103 -5.08 13.37 5.71
CA LEU A 103 -4.31 12.29 6.34
C LEU A 103 -5.18 11.25 7.07
N GLY A 104 -6.42 11.59 7.44
CA GLY A 104 -7.29 10.74 8.26
C GLY A 104 -7.36 9.26 7.84
N PRO A 105 -7.61 8.93 6.55
CA PRO A 105 -7.64 7.54 6.10
C PRO A 105 -6.30 6.79 6.22
N PHE A 106 -5.17 7.48 6.03
CA PHE A 106 -3.83 6.90 6.18
C PHE A 106 -3.55 6.57 7.64
N MET A 107 -3.88 7.49 8.55
CA MET A 107 -3.77 7.28 10.00
C MET A 107 -4.65 6.13 10.49
N LYS A 108 -5.84 5.96 9.89
CA LYS A 108 -6.73 4.83 10.20
C LYS A 108 -6.09 3.49 9.85
N LEU A 109 -5.37 3.40 8.73
CA LEU A 109 -4.65 2.18 8.32
C LEU A 109 -3.51 1.85 9.28
N LEU A 110 -2.72 2.83 9.71
CA LEU A 110 -1.69 2.61 10.74
C LEU A 110 -2.30 2.03 12.02
N LYS A 111 -3.46 2.55 12.45
CA LYS A 111 -4.17 2.02 13.61
C LYS A 111 -4.65 0.58 13.39
N MET A 112 -5.16 0.27 12.19
CA MET A 112 -5.58 -1.10 11.85
C MET A 112 -4.42 -2.09 11.89
N TRP A 113 -3.20 -1.66 11.56
CA TRP A 113 -2.04 -2.53 11.57
C TRP A 113 -1.37 -2.71 12.94
N SER A 114 -1.99 -2.27 14.04
CA SER A 114 -1.45 -2.45 15.41
C SER A 114 -1.26 -3.91 15.83
N HIS A 115 -1.93 -4.83 15.15
CA HIS A 115 -1.77 -6.28 15.35
C HIS A 115 -0.71 -6.90 14.42
N VAL A 116 -0.20 -6.13 13.45
CA VAL A 116 0.77 -6.60 12.44
C VAL A 116 2.16 -6.04 12.71
N TYR A 117 2.24 -4.76 13.05
CA TYR A 117 3.49 -4.07 13.33
C TYR A 117 3.60 -3.71 14.80
N THR A 118 4.84 -3.63 15.29
CA THR A 118 5.10 -3.17 16.66
C THR A 118 4.67 -1.72 16.87
N GLU A 119 4.25 -1.40 18.09
CA GLU A 119 3.86 -0.03 18.44
C GLU A 119 4.99 0.98 18.18
N ARG A 120 6.24 0.58 18.47
CA ARG A 120 7.43 1.40 18.20
C ARG A 120 7.55 1.77 16.72
N TYR A 121 7.37 0.79 15.84
CA TYR A 121 7.46 1.03 14.40
C TYR A 121 6.29 1.89 13.89
N LEU A 122 5.06 1.65 14.37
CA LEU A 122 3.90 2.46 13.98
C LEU A 122 4.01 3.91 14.47
N LYS A 123 4.59 4.15 15.65
CA LYS A 123 4.93 5.50 16.11
C LYS A 123 5.94 6.17 15.18
N HIS A 124 6.98 5.45 14.77
CA HIS A 124 7.97 5.96 13.82
C HIS A 124 7.32 6.33 12.47
N LEU A 125 6.50 5.44 11.89
CA LEU A 125 5.76 5.74 10.66
C LEU A 125 4.85 6.94 10.82
N LYS A 126 4.10 7.03 11.93
CA LYS A 126 3.22 8.17 12.20
C LYS A 126 3.98 9.50 12.30
N SER A 127 5.22 9.49 12.78
CA SER A 127 6.06 10.70 12.81
C SER A 127 6.66 11.05 11.45
N ALA A 128 6.85 10.06 10.57
CA ALA A 128 7.38 10.26 9.23
C ALA A 128 6.30 10.66 8.20
N TRP A 129 5.03 10.40 8.51
CA TRP A 129 3.85 10.69 7.68
C TRP A 129 3.16 11.98 8.13
#